data_AF-A0A0F9F3E7-F1
#
_entry.id   AF-A0A0F9F3E7-F1
#
_cell.length_a   1.000
_cell.length_b   1.000
_cell.length_c   1.000
_cell.angle_alpha   90.00
_cell.angle_beta   90.00
_cell.angle_gamma   90.00
#
_symmetry.space_group_name_H-M   'P 1'
#
loop_
_entity.id
_entity.type
_entity.pdbx_description
1 polymer ?
#
loop_
_entity_poly.entity_id
_entity_poly.type
_entity_poly.pdbx_seq_one_letter_code
_entity_poly.pdbx_strand_id
1 'polypeptide(L)'
;MSNTLTCVYCGMAYPEGTPPHGAQILTDHIKICEKHPMRKAEATISELRAALVGLVGASTREELTMMERLSRSSLAPDADKVAVINAIHMLIETAKA
;
A
#
# COMPACT_ATOMS: atom_id res chain seq x y z
N MET A 1 13.40 -12.32 -36.71
CA MET A 1 13.99 -12.24 -35.36
C MET A 1 12.85 -12.25 -34.37
N SER A 2 12.66 -13.35 -33.63
CA SER A 2 11.69 -13.42 -32.54
C SER A 2 12.25 -12.66 -31.35
N ASN A 3 11.61 -11.54 -30.99
CA ASN A 3 12.01 -10.76 -29.83
C ASN A 3 11.27 -11.31 -28.61
N THR A 4 11.93 -12.17 -27.83
CA THR A 4 11.34 -12.72 -26.60
C THR A 4 11.29 -11.63 -25.53
N LEU A 5 10.07 -11.28 -25.11
CA LEU A 5 9.88 -10.34 -24.01
C LEU A 5 10.33 -10.98 -22.70
N THR A 6 11.03 -10.21 -21.87
CA THR A 6 11.49 -10.65 -20.55
C THR A 6 11.05 -9.66 -19.48
N CYS A 7 10.88 -10.15 -18.25
CA CYS A 7 10.70 -9.29 -17.10
C CYS A 7 12.00 -8.53 -16.82
N VAL A 8 11.94 -7.20 -16.81
CA VAL A 8 13.09 -6.31 -16.57
C VAL A 8 13.77 -6.58 -15.23
N TYR A 9 13.02 -7.06 -14.22
CA TYR A 9 13.53 -7.21 -12.86
C TYR A 9 14.07 -8.61 -12.55
N CYS A 10 13.42 -9.67 -13.04
CA CYS A 10 13.83 -11.04 -12.74
C CYS A 10 14.42 -11.81 -13.92
N GLY A 11 14.33 -11.27 -15.14
CA GLY A 11 14.83 -11.91 -16.36
C GLY A 11 13.98 -13.10 -16.84
N MET A 12 12.83 -13.38 -16.23
CA MET A 12 11.92 -14.43 -16.70
C MET A 12 11.42 -14.09 -18.10
N ALA A 13 11.55 -15.05 -19.02
CA ALA A 13 11.06 -14.94 -20.39
C ALA A 13 9.57 -15.28 -20.48
N TYR A 14 8.81 -14.41 -21.11
CA TYR A 14 7.40 -14.65 -21.41
C TYR A 14 7.25 -15.51 -22.67
N PRO A 15 6.10 -16.18 -22.86
CA PRO A 15 5.80 -16.92 -24.08
C PRO A 15 6.01 -16.05 -25.33
N GLU A 16 6.47 -16.67 -26.41
CA GLU A 16 6.64 -15.99 -27.69
C GLU A 16 5.31 -15.39 -28.18
N GLY A 17 5.37 -14.18 -28.74
CA GLY A 17 4.17 -13.44 -29.16
C GLY A 17 3.44 -12.71 -28.03
N THR A 18 3.91 -12.78 -26.79
CA THR A 18 3.36 -11.95 -25.70
C THR A 18 3.53 -10.47 -26.04
N PRO A 19 2.45 -9.67 -26.11
CA PRO A 19 2.56 -8.24 -26.38
C PRO A 19 3.24 -7.55 -25.19
N PRO A 20 3.93 -6.41 -25.40
CA PRO A 20 4.67 -5.71 -24.35
C PRO A 20 3.78 -5.07 -23.26
N HIS A 21 2.46 -5.06 -23.45
CA HIS A 21 1.49 -4.49 -22.53
C HIS A 21 0.15 -5.22 -22.62
N GLY A 22 -0.69 -5.08 -21.59
CA GLY A 22 -2.09 -5.53 -21.62
C GLY A 22 -2.30 -7.05 -21.56
N ALA A 23 -1.24 -7.85 -21.71
CA ALA A 23 -1.33 -9.29 -21.50
C ALA A 23 -1.40 -9.62 -20.01
N GLN A 24 -2.38 -10.44 -19.63
CA GLN A 24 -2.63 -10.82 -18.25
C GLN A 24 -1.41 -11.48 -17.59
N ILE A 25 -0.63 -12.26 -18.34
CA ILE A 25 0.60 -12.90 -17.86
C ILE A 25 1.65 -11.91 -17.33
N LEU A 26 1.72 -10.71 -17.90
CA LEU A 26 2.62 -9.66 -17.42
C LEU A 26 2.17 -9.16 -16.05
N THR A 27 0.86 -8.88 -15.92
CA THR A 27 0.24 -8.40 -14.68
C THR A 27 0.34 -9.45 -13.58
N ASP A 28 0.06 -10.71 -13.90
CA ASP A 28 0.13 -11.81 -12.93
C ASP A 28 1.56 -12.03 -12.46
N HIS A 29 2.53 -11.95 -13.38
CA HIS A 29 3.94 -12.07 -13.01
C HIS A 29 4.38 -10.94 -12.06
N ILE A 30 4.02 -9.69 -12.34
CA ILE A 30 4.37 -8.54 -11.48
C ILE A 30 3.90 -8.78 -10.03
N LYS A 31 2.72 -9.37 -9.84
CA LYS A 31 2.14 -9.66 -8.52
C LYS A 31 2.89 -10.75 -7.72
N ILE A 32 3.78 -11.51 -8.33
CA ILE A 32 4.51 -12.61 -7.65
C ILE A 32 6.03 -12.51 -7.82
N CYS A 33 6.51 -11.57 -8.62
CA CYS A 33 7.93 -11.42 -8.90
C CYS A 33 8.67 -10.85 -7.68
N GLU A 34 9.52 -11.67 -7.07
CA GLU A 34 10.30 -11.31 -5.86
C GLU A 34 11.21 -10.10 -6.08
N LYS A 35 11.76 -9.96 -7.29
CA LYS A 35 12.64 -8.83 -7.65
C LYS A 35 11.87 -7.59 -8.08
N HIS A 36 10.53 -7.65 -8.17
CA HIS A 36 9.75 -6.50 -8.60
C HIS A 36 9.68 -5.45 -7.48
N PRO A 37 9.88 -4.16 -7.77
CA PRO A 37 9.88 -3.09 -6.76
C PRO A 37 8.59 -3.00 -5.93
N MET A 38 7.48 -3.52 -6.46
CA MET A 38 6.19 -3.59 -5.79
C MET A 38 6.25 -4.34 -4.46
N ARG A 39 7.06 -5.40 -4.34
CA ARG A 39 7.24 -6.14 -3.08
C ARG A 39 7.82 -5.28 -1.97
N LYS A 40 8.85 -4.49 -2.31
CA LYS A 40 9.47 -3.55 -1.37
C LYS A 40 8.47 -2.45 -0.99
N ALA A 41 7.72 -1.93 -1.96
CA ALA A 41 6.70 -0.90 -1.70
C ALA A 41 5.59 -1.41 -0.76
N GLU A 42 5.07 -2.62 -0.99
CA GLU A 42 4.06 -3.26 -0.13
C GLU A 42 4.59 -3.48 1.30
N ALA A 43 5.83 -3.97 1.44
CA ALA A 43 6.46 -4.14 2.74
C ALA A 43 6.60 -2.80 3.49
N THR A 44 7.09 -1.75 2.82
CA THR A 44 7.18 -0.40 3.39
C THR A 44 5.80 0.14 3.78
N ILE A 45 4.77 -0.04 2.96
CA ILE A 45 3.40 0.38 3.29
C ILE A 45 2.90 -0.37 4.53
N SER A 46 3.17 -1.66 4.64
CA SER A 46 2.81 -2.48 5.81
C SER A 46 3.49 -1.97 7.09
N GLU A 47 4.79 -1.70 7.04
CA GLU A 47 5.55 -1.15 8.17
C GLU A 47 5.04 0.23 8.59
N LEU A 48 4.79 1.12 7.63
CA LEU A 48 4.23 2.45 7.90
C LEU A 48 2.83 2.36 8.52
N ARG A 49 1.99 1.45 8.02
CA ARG A 49 0.66 1.21 8.59
C ARG A 49 0.76 0.70 10.03
N ALA A 50 1.67 -0.24 10.31
CA ALA A 50 1.90 -0.74 11.66
C ALA A 50 2.35 0.37 12.62
N ALA A 51 3.28 1.24 12.18
CA ALA A 51 3.72 2.38 12.96
C ALA A 51 2.59 3.38 13.25
N LEU A 52 1.75 3.68 12.24
CA LEU A 52 0.59 4.56 12.39
C LEU A 52 -0.47 3.97 13.33
N VAL A 53 -0.74 2.66 13.25
CA VAL A 53 -1.62 1.97 14.21
C VAL A 53 -1.07 2.10 15.63
N GLY A 54 0.24 1.92 15.82
CA GLY A 54 0.88 2.11 17.13
C GLY A 54 0.78 3.55 17.66
N LEU A 55 0.90 4.55 16.79
CA LEU A 55 0.76 5.97 17.14
C LEU A 55 -0.69 6.35 17.50
N VAL A 56 -1.66 5.88 16.71
CA VAL A 56 -3.08 6.20 16.89
C VAL A 56 -3.71 5.35 18.00
N GLY A 57 -3.22 4.14 18.22
CA GLY A 57 -3.75 3.18 19.19
C GLY A 57 -5.04 2.48 18.72
N ALA A 58 -5.35 2.52 17.43
CA ALA A 58 -6.55 1.94 16.82
C ALA A 58 -6.24 1.30 15.47
N SER A 59 -6.92 0.21 15.14
CA SER A 59 -6.63 -0.58 13.92
C SER A 59 -7.87 -0.95 13.10
N THR A 60 -9.04 -1.00 13.72
CA THR A 60 -10.31 -1.29 13.02
C THR A 60 -10.99 -0.01 12.57
N ARG A 61 -11.88 -0.11 11.58
CA ARG A 61 -12.59 1.06 11.05
C ARG A 61 -13.46 1.72 12.13
N GLU A 62 -14.09 0.91 12.97
CA GLU A 62 -14.93 1.32 14.07
C GLU A 62 -14.10 2.08 15.13
N GLU A 63 -12.97 1.51 15.55
CA GLU A 63 -12.03 2.16 16.49
C GLU A 63 -11.49 3.47 15.93
N LEU A 64 -11.07 3.48 14.66
CA LEU A 64 -10.54 4.66 13.97
C LEU A 64 -11.58 5.78 13.88
N THR A 65 -12.84 5.43 13.56
CA THR A 65 -13.95 6.40 13.52
C THR A 65 -14.24 6.96 14.92
N MET A 66 -14.15 6.13 15.96
CA MET A 66 -14.28 6.58 17.35
C MET A 66 -13.13 7.51 17.74
N MET A 67 -11.90 7.16 17.40
CA MET A 67 -10.70 7.94 17.71
C MET A 67 -10.73 9.31 17.02
N GLU A 68 -11.28 9.40 15.80
CA GLU A 68 -11.46 10.68 15.12
C GLU A 68 -12.39 11.61 15.92
N ARG A 69 -13.52 11.09 16.38
CA ARG A 69 -14.48 11.87 17.19
C ARG A 69 -13.86 12.37 18.50
N LEU A 70 -13.09 11.51 19.17
CA LEU A 70 -12.37 11.86 20.39
C LEU A 70 -11.33 12.95 20.12
N SER A 71 -10.53 12.78 19.06
CA SER A 71 -9.49 13.73 18.67
C SER A 71 -10.06 15.13 18.37
N ARG A 72 -11.19 15.18 17.64
CA ARG A 72 -11.91 16.42 17.34
C ARG A 72 -12.47 17.12 18.58
N SER A 73 -12.83 16.36 19.62
CA SER A 73 -13.39 16.87 20.87
C SER A 73 -12.33 17.21 21.92
N SER A 74 -11.06 16.90 21.64
CA SER A 74 -9.97 17.10 22.59
C SER A 74 -9.55 18.57 22.71
N LEU A 75 -9.05 18.93 23.90
CA LEU A 75 -8.49 20.26 24.20
C LEU A 75 -7.03 20.42 23.75
N ALA A 76 -6.49 19.46 22.99
CA ALA A 76 -5.13 19.52 22.47
C ALA A 76 -4.96 20.67 21.46
N PRO A 77 -3.73 21.12 21.18
CA PRO A 77 -3.45 22.08 20.11
C PRO A 77 -3.98 21.62 18.76
N ASP A 78 -4.42 22.55 17.92
CA ASP A 78 -5.02 22.23 16.61
C ASP A 78 -4.03 21.50 15.68
N ALA A 79 -2.74 21.83 15.75
CA ALA A 79 -1.71 21.14 14.97
C ALA A 79 -1.63 19.64 15.29
N ASP A 80 -1.65 19.29 16.58
CA ASP A 80 -1.58 17.89 17.03
C ASP A 80 -2.87 17.14 16.65
N LYS A 81 -4.03 17.80 16.77
CA LYS A 81 -5.32 17.24 16.36
C LYS A 81 -5.36 16.94 14.86
N VAL A 82 -4.89 17.86 14.02
CA VAL A 82 -4.83 17.68 12.56
C VAL A 82 -3.90 16.52 12.20
N ALA A 83 -2.74 16.42 12.83
CA ALA A 83 -1.80 15.33 12.58
C ALA A 83 -2.42 13.95 12.89
N VAL A 84 -3.09 13.81 14.03
CA VAL A 84 -3.76 12.55 14.41
C VAL A 84 -4.96 12.24 13.51
N ILE A 85 -5.78 13.23 13.15
CA ILE A 85 -6.91 13.04 12.24
C ILE A 85 -6.43 12.58 10.86
N ASN A 86 -5.35 13.17 10.34
CA ASN A 86 -4.77 12.76 9.06
C ASN A 86 -4.24 11.32 9.13
N ALA A 87 -3.59 10.93 10.23
CA ALA A 87 -3.15 9.56 10.44
C ALA A 87 -4.34 8.58 10.44
N ILE A 88 -5.45 8.93 11.10
CA ILE A 88 -6.68 8.14 11.11
C ILE A 88 -7.27 7.99 9.70
N HIS A 89 -7.35 9.08 8.94
CA HIS A 89 -7.84 9.03 7.55
C HIS A 89 -6.99 8.13 6.68
N MET A 90 -5.66 8.18 6.80
CA MET A 90 -4.75 7.27 6.09
C MET A 90 -4.95 5.81 6.46
N LEU A 91 -5.17 5.51 7.75
CA LEU A 91 -5.46 4.15 8.20
C LEU A 91 -6.81 3.64 7.66
N ILE A 92 -7.82 4.51 7.52
CA ILE A 92 -9.13 4.15 6.95
C ILE A 92 -9.02 3.88 5.45
N GLU A 93 -8.35 4.77 4.70
CA GLU A 93 -8.22 4.64 3.24
C GLU A 93 -7.43 3.39 2.84
N THR A 94 -6.35 3.10 3.57
CA THR A 94 -5.48 1.95 3.29
C THR A 94 -5.97 0.63 3.88
N ALA A 95 -7.10 0.61 4.62
CA ALA A 95 -7.67 -0.62 5.17
C ALA A 95 -8.35 -1.52 4.11
N LYS A 96 -8.52 -1.02 2.88
CA LYS A 96 -9.16 -1.72 1.76
C LYS A 96 -8.20 -2.09 0.62
N ALA A 97 -6.92 -1.74 0.75
CA ALA A 97 -5.89 -2.00 -0.25
C ALA A 97 -5.22 -3.36 -0.02
#